data_AF-A0A962J3P6-F1
#
_entry.id   AF-A0A962J3P6-F1
#
_cell.length_a   1.000
_cell.length_b   1.000
_cell.length_c   1.000
_cell.angle_alpha   90.00
_cell.angle_beta   90.00
_cell.angle_gamma   90.00
#
_symmetry.space_group_name_H-M   'P 1'
#
loop_
_entity.id
_entity.type
_entity.pdbx_description
1 polymer ?
#
loop_
_entity_poly.entity_id
_entity_poly.type
_entity_poly.pdbx_seq_one_letter_code
_entity_poly.pdbx_strand_id
1 'polypeptide(L)' 'MIQKLDFSRFKSEINLTQYAAHLGYEIDRKKSTRSSIAMRSGADKIIISRRGALWVYFSVSDDNDNGTI' A
#
# COMPACT_ATOMS: atom_id res chain seq x y z
N MET A 1 -21.12 -26.26 -7.83
CA MET A 1 -20.18 -26.16 -6.68
C MET A 1 -19.19 -25.06 -7.02
N ILE A 2 -19.31 -23.86 -6.41
CA ILE A 2 -18.39 -22.74 -6.70
C ILE A 2 -17.12 -22.99 -5.89
N GLN A 3 -16.01 -23.20 -6.59
CA GLN A 3 -14.69 -23.28 -5.96
C GLN A 3 -14.39 -21.91 -5.33
N LYS A 4 -14.34 -21.86 -4.00
CA LYS A 4 -13.89 -20.66 -3.28
C LYS A 4 -12.37 -20.60 -3.45
N LEU A 5 -11.89 -19.71 -4.32
CA LEU A 5 -10.47 -19.45 -4.46
C LEU A 5 -9.96 -18.79 -3.17
N ASP A 6 -8.97 -19.41 -2.53
CA ASP A 6 -8.29 -18.85 -1.36
C ASP A 6 -7.16 -17.93 -1.81
N PHE A 7 -7.40 -16.62 -1.74
CA PHE A 7 -6.43 -15.59 -2.10
C PHE A 7 -5.60 -15.08 -0.90
N SER A 8 -5.75 -15.68 0.29
CA SER A 8 -5.07 -15.21 1.51
C SER A 8 -3.55 -15.19 1.35
N ARG A 9 -3.00 -16.20 0.68
CA ARG A 9 -1.56 -16.31 0.38
C ARG A 9 -1.09 -15.26 -0.62
N PHE A 10 -1.87 -14.99 -1.67
CA PHE A 10 -1.52 -13.97 -2.67
C PHE A 10 -1.50 -12.56 -2.05
N LYS A 11 -2.49 -12.25 -1.22
CA LYS A 11 -2.59 -10.96 -0.52
C LYS A 11 -1.45 -10.73 0.48
N SER A 12 -0.97 -11.80 1.13
CA SER A 12 0.15 -11.70 2.07
C SER A 12 1.53 -11.61 1.39
N GLU A 13 1.67 -12.21 0.21
CA GLU A 13 2.90 -12.19 -0.59
C GLU A 13 3.09 -10.86 -1.36
N ILE A 14 2.00 -10.18 -1.74
CA ILE A 14 2.09 -8.86 -2.37
C ILE A 14 2.62 -7.83 -1.37
N ASN A 15 3.72 -7.18 -1.70
CA ASN A 15 4.24 -6.05 -0.96
C ASN A 15 3.74 -4.75 -1.60
N LEU A 16 2.81 -4.05 -0.93
CA LEU A 16 2.21 -2.83 -1.46
C LEU A 16 3.23 -1.71 -1.73
N THR A 17 4.34 -1.66 -0.99
CA THR A 17 5.44 -0.69 -1.23
C THR A 17 6.15 -0.99 -2.55
N GLN A 18 6.39 -2.26 -2.86
CA GLN A 18 6.99 -2.65 -4.14
C GLN A 18 6.06 -2.36 -5.31
N TYR A 19 4.77 -2.62 -5.13
CA TYR A 19 3.76 -2.28 -6.14
C TYR A 19 3.70 -0.77 -6.40
N ALA A 20 3.65 0.06 -5.36
CA ALA A 20 3.70 1.51 -5.51
C ALA A 20 5.01 1.97 -6.19
N ALA A 21 6.15 1.37 -5.86
CA ALA A 21 7.42 1.66 -6.52
C ALA A 21 7.39 1.35 -8.03
N HIS A 22 6.73 0.26 -8.44
CA HIS A 22 6.51 -0.06 -9.85
C HIS A 22 5.67 1.00 -10.58
N LEU A 23 4.75 1.67 -9.87
CA LEU A 23 3.95 2.78 -10.38
C LEU A 23 4.70 4.12 -10.40
N GLY A 24 5.98 4.15 -10.00
CA GLY A 24 6.79 5.37 -9.99
C GLY A 24 6.73 6.17 -8.67
N TYR A 25 6.27 5.55 -7.58
CA TYR A 25 6.38 6.14 -6.26
C TYR A 25 7.75 5.87 -5.63
N GLU A 26 8.31 6.87 -4.98
CA GLU A 26 9.56 6.75 -4.23
C GLU A 26 9.31 6.90 -2.73
N ILE A 27 10.12 6.21 -1.91
CA ILE A 27 10.01 6.30 -0.45
C ILE A 27 10.48 7.67 0.04
N ASP A 28 9.60 8.39 0.73
CA ASP A 28 9.95 9.58 1.51
C ASP A 28 10.45 9.14 2.89
N ARG A 29 11.76 8.87 2.98
CA ARG A 29 12.41 8.37 4.21
C ARG A 29 12.27 9.33 5.38
N LYS A 30 12.18 10.64 5.13
CA LYS A 30 12.06 11.67 6.19
C LYS A 30 10.66 11.72 6.80
N LYS A 31 9.65 11.25 6.05
CA LYS A 31 8.25 11.24 6.49
C LYS A 31 7.74 9.83 6.80
N SER A 32 8.57 8.81 6.60
CA SER A 32 8.28 7.44 7.00
C SER A 32 8.55 7.23 8.49
N THR A 33 7.82 6.29 9.08
CA THR A 33 7.95 5.91 10.48
C THR A 33 8.17 4.41 10.59
N ARG A 34 8.29 3.89 11.82
CA ARG A 34 8.37 2.44 12.04
C ARG A 34 7.07 1.71 11.64
N SER A 35 5.92 2.36 11.73
CA SER A 35 4.61 1.74 11.50
C SER A 35 4.01 2.03 10.12
N SER A 36 4.56 3.01 9.39
CA SER A 36 4.06 3.41 8.08
C SER A 36 5.16 3.94 7.17
N ILE A 37 5.01 3.70 5.88
CA ILE A 37 5.92 4.15 4.82
C ILE A 37 5.22 5.26 4.06
N ALA A 38 5.82 6.44 4.02
CA ALA A 38 5.36 7.51 3.15
C ALA A 38 6.02 7.34 1.78
N MET A 39 5.24 7.38 0.71
CA MET A 39 5.75 7.38 -0.66
C MET A 39 5.20 8.56 -1.46
N ARG A 40 5.96 9.04 -2.45
CA ARG A 40 5.60 10.19 -3.29
C ARG A 40 5.84 9.93 -4.77
N SER A 41 5.00 10.49 -5.62
CA SER A 41 5.21 10.58 -7.06
C SER A 41 4.75 11.94 -7.55
N GLY A 42 5.70 12.81 -7.93
CA GLY A 42 5.40 14.21 -8.24
C GLY A 42 4.71 14.94 -7.09
N ALA A 43 3.50 15.46 -7.33
CA ALA A 43 2.69 16.12 -6.32
C ALA A 43 1.96 15.13 -5.38
N ASP A 44 1.78 13.89 -5.82
CA ASP A 44 1.01 12.88 -5.10
C ASP A 44 1.80 12.26 -3.95
N LYS A 45 1.09 11.89 -2.90
CA LYS A 45 1.65 11.29 -1.70
C LYS A 45 0.68 10.28 -1.12
N ILE A 46 1.18 9.07 -0.94
CA ILE A 46 0.45 7.99 -0.26
C ILE A 46 1.19 7.59 1.02
N ILE A 47 0.42 7.07 1.97
CA ILE A 47 0.96 6.40 3.16
C ILE A 47 0.54 4.94 3.10
N ILE A 48 1.52 4.05 3.20
CA ILE A 48 1.33 2.60 3.22
C ILE A 48 1.57 2.10 4.65
N SER A 49 0.70 1.22 5.15
CA SER A 49 0.83 0.59 6.46
C SER A 49 0.33 -0.85 6.43
N ARG A 50 0.59 -1.60 7.51
CA ARG A 50 0.04 -2.95 7.73
C ARG A 50 -0.97 -2.96 8.87
N ARG A 51 -2.06 -3.70 8.69
CA ARG A 51 -3.03 -4.06 9.73
C ARG A 51 -3.12 -5.60 9.80
N GLY A 52 -2.29 -6.21 10.65
CA GLY A 52 -2.13 -7.66 10.67
C GLY A 52 -1.52 -8.16 9.36
N ALA A 53 -2.24 -9.04 8.65
CA ALA A 53 -1.83 -9.57 7.35
C ALA A 53 -2.25 -8.69 6.16
N LEU A 54 -3.05 -7.64 6.39
CA LEU A 54 -3.56 -6.76 5.34
C LEU A 54 -2.64 -5.57 5.13
N TRP A 55 -2.42 -5.22 3.86
CA TRP A 55 -1.82 -3.95 3.50
C TRP A 55 -2.91 -2.90 3.33
N VAL A 56 -2.59 -1.67 3.72
CA VAL A 56 -3.49 -0.52 3.58
C VAL A 56 -2.69 0.63 2.97
N TYR A 57 -3.28 1.35 2.02
CA TYR A 57 -2.80 2.66 1.62
C TYR A 57 -3.91 3.71 1.76
N PHE A 58 -3.48 4.96 1.92
CA PHE A 58 -4.33 6.12 1.76
C PHE A 58 -3.54 7.24 1.08
N SER A 59 -4.18 7.92 0.14
CA SER A 59 -3.69 9.19 -0.38
C SER A 59 -3.80 10.28 0.68
N VAL A 60 -2.82 11.18 0.68
CA VAL A 60 -2.81 12.39 1.51
C VAL A 60 -3.56 13.53 0.81
N SER A 61 -3.81 13.40 -0.49
CA SER A 61 -4.36 14.46 -1.34
C SER A 61 -5.77 14.19 -1.84
N ASP A 62 -6.24 12.93 -1.81
CA ASP A 62 -7.60 12.55 -2.17
C ASP A 62 -8.17 11.54 -1.16
N ASP A 63 -9.20 11.94 -0.42
CA ASP A 63 -9.85 11.10 0.59
C ASP A 63 -10.57 9.87 0.00
N ASN A 64 -10.85 9.88 -1.31
CA ASN A 64 -11.47 8.76 -2.02
C ASN A 64 -10.43 7.81 -2.65
N ASP A 65 -9.14 8.17 -2.63
CA ASP A 65 -8.05 7.33 -3.14
C ASP A 65 -7.38 6.58 -1.99
N ASN A 66 -8.00 5.47 -1.62
CA ASN A 66 -7.55 4.61 -0.54
C ASN A 66 -7.96 3.16 -0.78
N GLY A 67 -7.28 2.22 -0.13
CA GLY A 67 -7.59 0.81 -0.34
C GLY A 67 -6.75 -0.16 0.46
N THR A 68 -7.08 -1.44 0.30
CA THR A 68 -6.46 -2.54 1.01
C THR A 68 -6.15 -3.69 0.07
N ILE A 69 -5.05 -4.40 0.34
CA ILE A 69 -4.70 -5.68 -0.30
C ILE A 69 -4.78 -6.79 0.74
#